data_AF-A0A6S9QA72-F1
#
_entry.id   AF-A0A6S9QA72-F1
#
_cell.length_a   1.000
_cell.length_b   1.000
_cell.length_c   1.000
_cell.angle_alpha   90.00
_cell.angle_beta   90.00
_cell.angle_gamma   90.00
#
_symmetry.space_group_name_H-M   'P 1'
#
loop_
_entity.id
_entity.type
_entity.pdbx_description
1 polymer ?
#
loop_
_entity_poly.entity_id
_entity_poly.type
_entity_poly.pdbx_seq_one_letter_code
_entity_poly.pdbx_strand_id
1 'polypeptide(L)'
;MDTRSVYLQLQGACGSCPSSTVTMKMGIERVLREKFADIREVAAVEDDAEDVTEGSDAASGLDAEAVLGTLSQIMPAITGLGGSVEVVSVDDGNVQLRYQGPPKIKFGIELALKDNALVKKVEFVD
;
A
#
# COMPACT_ATOMS: atom_id res chain seq x y z
N MET A 1 28.68 -2.55 17.70
CA MET A 1 28.27 -3.69 16.86
C MET A 1 27.67 -3.09 15.62
N ASP A 2 28.47 -2.94 14.58
CA ASP A 2 28.07 -2.30 13.34
C ASP A 2 27.18 -3.27 12.56
N THR A 3 25.88 -3.01 12.55
CA THR A 3 24.90 -3.83 11.81
C THR A 3 24.81 -3.31 10.39
N ARG A 4 24.93 -4.21 9.40
CA ARG A 4 24.91 -3.85 7.98
C ARG A 4 23.54 -4.17 7.38
N SER A 5 22.90 -3.16 6.78
CA SER A 5 21.68 -3.32 5.96
C SER A 5 22.06 -3.42 4.49
N VAL A 6 21.40 -4.32 3.75
CA VAL A 6 21.65 -4.54 2.32
C VAL A 6 20.41 -4.16 1.51
N TYR A 7 20.58 -3.27 0.55
CA TYR A 7 19.53 -2.84 -0.37
C TYR A 7 19.77 -3.46 -1.74
N LEU A 8 18.74 -4.07 -2.34
CA LEU A 8 18.86 -4.73 -3.63
C LEU A 8 17.61 -4.51 -4.47
N GLN A 9 17.79 -4.38 -5.78
CA GLN A 9 16.70 -4.23 -6.72
C GLN A 9 16.40 -5.57 -7.37
N LEU A 10 15.17 -6.06 -7.23
CA LEU A 10 14.74 -7.31 -7.87
C LEU A 10 14.40 -7.05 -9.34
N GLN A 11 15.12 -7.69 -10.25
CA GLN A 11 14.94 -7.55 -11.69
C GLN A 11 14.13 -8.72 -12.28
N GLY A 12 13.33 -8.45 -13.32
CA GLY A 12 12.54 -9.46 -14.05
C GLY A 12 11.15 -9.74 -13.45
N ALA A 13 10.52 -10.86 -13.84
CA ALA A 13 9.13 -11.20 -13.44
C ALA A 13 8.93 -11.32 -11.91
N CYS A 14 10.02 -11.51 -11.15
CA CYS A 14 9.99 -11.54 -9.69
C CYS A 14 10.00 -10.15 -9.04
N GLY A 15 10.25 -9.07 -9.80
CA GLY A 15 10.20 -7.68 -9.34
C GLY A 15 8.83 -7.02 -9.53
N SER A 16 7.94 -7.61 -10.33
CA SER A 16 6.62 -7.04 -10.68
C SER A 16 5.43 -7.78 -10.06
N CYS A 17 5.68 -8.79 -9.22
CA CYS A 17 4.64 -9.60 -8.58
C CYS A 17 4.91 -9.67 -7.07
N PRO A 18 4.03 -9.11 -6.21
CA PRO A 18 4.25 -8.99 -4.76
C PRO A 18 4.49 -10.32 -4.04
N SER A 19 3.90 -11.42 -4.51
CA SER A 19 4.13 -12.74 -3.91
C SER A 19 5.50 -13.33 -4.29
N SER A 20 5.99 -13.00 -5.47
CA SER A 20 7.32 -13.40 -5.94
C SER A 20 8.44 -12.56 -5.31
N THR A 21 8.21 -11.26 -5.07
CA THR A 21 9.20 -10.38 -4.42
C THR A 21 9.46 -10.81 -2.97
N VAL A 22 8.40 -11.12 -2.21
CA VAL A 22 8.50 -11.55 -0.80
C VAL A 22 9.27 -12.86 -0.65
N THR A 23 8.92 -13.88 -1.43
CA THR A 23 9.60 -15.19 -1.38
C THR A 23 11.05 -15.10 -1.84
N MET A 24 11.33 -14.29 -2.86
CA MET A 24 12.68 -14.08 -3.36
C MET A 24 13.55 -13.30 -2.35
N LYS A 25 13.02 -12.23 -1.75
CA LYS A 25 13.68 -11.47 -0.68
C LYS A 25 14.10 -12.38 0.47
N MET A 26 13.18 -13.22 0.97
CA MET A 26 13.47 -14.16 2.06
C MET A 26 14.57 -15.17 1.68
N GLY A 27 14.54 -15.69 0.44
CA GLY A 27 15.57 -16.59 -0.07
C GLY A 27 16.96 -15.93 -0.10
N ILE A 28 17.03 -14.70 -0.63
CA ILE A 28 18.27 -13.93 -0.72
C ILE A 28 18.79 -13.57 0.67
N GLU A 29 17.91 -13.11 1.57
CA GLU A 29 18.27 -12.75 2.93
C GLU A 29 18.85 -13.94 3.69
N ARG A 30 18.24 -15.12 3.57
CA ARG A 30 18.77 -16.33 4.18
C ARG A 30 20.19 -16.64 3.71
N VAL A 31 20.44 -16.62 2.40
CA VAL A 31 21.76 -16.91 1.83
C VAL A 31 22.79 -15.86 2.27
N LEU A 32 22.39 -14.60 2.34
CA LEU A 32 23.27 -13.51 2.78
C LEU A 32 23.63 -13.64 4.26
N ARG A 33 22.67 -13.96 5.14
CA ARG A 33 22.93 -14.20 6.56
C ARG A 33 23.78 -15.47 6.80
N GLU A 34 23.62 -16.50 5.98
CA GLU A 34 24.46 -17.70 6.03
C GLU A 34 25.92 -17.42 5.64
N LYS A 35 26.16 -16.46 4.73
CA LYS A 35 27.51 -16.10 4.24
C LYS A 35 28.16 -14.94 5.01
N PHE A 36 27.36 -14.06 5.61
CA PHE A 36 27.81 -12.83 6.26
C PHE A 36 27.08 -12.65 7.60
N ALA A 37 27.81 -12.82 8.70
CA ALA A 37 27.25 -12.83 10.05
C ALA A 37 26.82 -11.45 10.58
N ASP A 38 27.17 -10.36 9.89
CA ASP A 38 26.92 -8.96 10.26
C ASP A 38 25.69 -8.33 9.58
N ILE A 39 24.97 -9.09 8.74
CA ILE A 39 23.79 -8.59 8.03
C ILE A 39 22.56 -8.61 8.95
N ARG A 40 22.01 -7.42 9.22
CA ARG A 40 20.81 -7.24 10.07
C ARG A 40 19.52 -7.32 9.28
N GLU A 41 19.48 -6.78 8.06
CA GLU A 41 18.27 -6.75 7.24
C GLU A 41 18.64 -6.66 5.75
N VAL A 42 17.72 -7.15 4.92
CA VAL A 42 17.80 -7.03 3.47
C VAL A 42 16.50 -6.37 3.01
N ALA A 43 16.61 -5.26 2.28
CA ALA A 43 15.47 -4.51 1.75
C ALA A 43 15.49 -4.56 0.22
N ALA A 44 14.34 -4.86 -0.38
CA ALA A 44 14.15 -4.73 -1.81
C ALA A 44 13.81 -3.26 -2.11
N VAL A 45 14.55 -2.62 -3.01
CA VAL A 45 14.20 -1.30 -3.54
C VAL A 45 13.37 -1.50 -4.81
N GLU A 46 12.16 -0.95 -4.83
CA GLU A 46 11.26 -0.97 -5.99
C GLU A 46 11.39 0.38 -6.73
N ASP A 47 11.30 0.38 -8.06
CA ASP A 47 11.61 1.53 -8.92
C ASP A 47 10.49 2.59 -8.99
N ASP A 48 9.41 2.43 -8.25
CA ASP A 48 8.35 3.43 -8.18
C ASP A 48 8.25 3.92 -6.73
N ALA A 49 8.69 5.17 -6.54
CA ALA A 49 8.54 5.88 -5.28
C ALA A 49 7.06 5.93 -4.89
N GLU A 50 6.68 5.26 -3.81
CA GLU A 50 5.93 5.82 -2.68
C GLU A 50 6.37 5.11 -1.38
N ASP A 51 6.22 5.84 -0.29
CA ASP A 51 7.03 5.88 0.92
C ASP A 51 7.06 4.60 1.78
N VAL A 52 8.21 4.37 2.41
CA VAL A 52 8.46 3.30 3.38
C VAL A 52 8.13 3.79 4.77
N THR A 53 7.12 3.21 5.43
CA THR A 53 7.17 2.99 6.89
C THR A 53 6.37 1.76 7.30
N GLU A 54 7.05 0.64 7.57
CA GLU A 54 6.56 -0.34 8.53
C GLU A 54 6.85 0.18 9.96
N GLY A 55 5.83 0.28 10.82
CA GLY A 55 6.02 0.69 12.22
C GLY A 55 4.77 0.64 13.10
N SER A 56 4.40 -0.58 13.51
CA SER A 56 3.75 -1.00 14.78
C SER A 56 2.93 0.01 15.60
N ASP A 57 1.64 -0.28 15.82
CA ASP A 57 1.15 -0.82 17.10
C ASP A 57 -0.36 -1.05 17.05
N ALA A 58 -0.80 -2.14 17.68
CA ALA A 58 -2.20 -2.51 17.80
C ALA A 58 -2.99 -1.48 18.64
N ALA A 59 -3.78 -0.62 18.01
CA ALA A 59 -5.00 -0.05 18.59
C ALA A 59 -5.87 0.67 17.53
N SER A 60 -6.90 -0.02 17.04
CA SER A 60 -8.21 0.57 16.73
C SER A 60 -8.26 1.94 16.04
N GLY A 61 -7.90 2.01 14.75
CA GLY A 61 -8.12 3.21 13.95
C GLY A 61 -8.21 2.87 12.47
N LEU A 62 -9.11 3.54 11.74
CA LEU A 62 -9.04 3.60 10.29
C LEU A 62 -7.82 4.47 9.96
N ASP A 63 -6.72 3.87 9.54
CA ASP A 63 -5.53 4.59 9.10
C ASP A 63 -5.61 4.92 7.59
N ALA A 64 -4.88 5.96 7.18
CA ALA A 64 -4.85 6.40 5.78
C ALA A 64 -4.34 5.27 4.85
N GLU A 65 -3.48 4.42 5.39
CA GLU A 65 -2.89 3.29 4.68
C GLU A 65 -3.92 2.20 4.35
N ALA A 66 -4.83 1.84 5.27
CA ALA A 66 -5.91 0.90 4.96
C ALA A 66 -6.87 1.44 3.88
N VAL A 67 -7.13 2.76 3.89
CA VAL A 67 -7.95 3.42 2.87
C VAL A 67 -7.24 3.40 1.51
N LEU A 68 -5.96 3.77 1.47
CA LEU A 68 -5.13 3.74 0.27
C LEU A 68 -5.01 2.31 -0.28
N GLY A 69 -4.80 1.32 0.58
CA GLY A 69 -4.76 -0.10 0.20
C GLY A 69 -6.05 -0.57 -0.46
N THR A 70 -7.21 -0.20 0.11
CA THR A 70 -8.52 -0.51 -0.49
C THR A 70 -8.71 0.19 -1.83
N LEU A 71 -8.33 1.48 -1.91
CA LEU A 71 -8.45 2.26 -3.14
C LEU A 71 -7.54 1.72 -4.24
N SER A 72 -6.33 1.26 -3.92
CA SER A 72 -5.37 0.70 -4.89
C SER A 72 -5.96 -0.44 -5.71
N GLN A 73 -6.82 -1.26 -5.11
CA GLN A 73 -7.47 -2.39 -5.78
C GLN A 73 -8.55 -1.94 -6.78
N ILE A 74 -9.19 -0.80 -6.54
CA ILE A 74 -10.29 -0.29 -7.36
C ILE A 74 -9.84 0.81 -8.33
N MET A 75 -8.67 1.43 -8.12
CA MET A 75 -8.09 2.48 -8.98
C MET A 75 -8.03 2.11 -10.47
N PRO A 76 -7.62 0.89 -10.87
CA PRO A 76 -7.61 0.50 -12.28
C PRO A 76 -9.01 0.51 -12.92
N ALA A 77 -10.01 0.07 -12.17
CA ALA A 77 -11.40 0.05 -12.64
C ALA A 77 -11.99 1.46 -12.72
N ILE A 78 -11.70 2.31 -11.74
CA ILE A 78 -12.13 3.72 -11.71
C ILE A 78 -11.57 4.46 -12.92
N THR A 79 -10.26 4.33 -13.15
CA THR A 79 -9.56 4.98 -14.27
C THR A 79 -10.04 4.44 -15.61
N GLY A 80 -10.21 3.11 -15.73
CA GLY A 80 -10.72 2.46 -16.95
C GLY A 80 -12.15 2.88 -17.32
N LEU A 81 -12.94 3.35 -16.35
CA LEU A 81 -14.29 3.87 -16.55
C LEU A 81 -14.34 5.41 -16.66
N GLY A 82 -13.18 6.08 -16.71
CA GLY A 82 -13.07 7.52 -16.89
C GLY A 82 -13.29 8.33 -15.61
N GLY A 83 -13.02 7.75 -14.45
CA GLY A 83 -12.98 8.46 -13.18
C GLY A 83 -11.57 8.59 -12.60
N SER A 84 -11.40 9.49 -11.64
CA SER A 84 -10.22 9.61 -10.79
C SER A 84 -10.66 9.80 -9.35
N VAL A 85 -9.89 9.26 -8.41
CA VAL A 85 -10.11 9.43 -6.98
C VAL A 85 -8.79 9.70 -6.27
N GLU A 86 -8.81 10.60 -5.30
CA GLU A 86 -7.68 10.97 -4.48
C GLU A 86 -8.13 11.07 -3.01
N VAL A 87 -7.30 10.59 -2.09
CA VAL A 87 -7.56 10.70 -0.65
C VAL A 87 -7.10 12.07 -0.17
N VAL A 88 -8.02 12.81 0.45
CA VAL A 88 -7.73 14.14 1.01
C VAL A 88 -7.38 14.05 2.48
N SER A 89 -8.14 13.26 3.25
CA SER A 89 -7.84 13.01 4.66
C SER A 89 -8.55 11.76 5.17
N VAL A 90 -7.99 11.16 6.23
CA VAL A 90 -8.60 10.07 6.98
C VAL A 90 -8.46 10.40 8.47
N ASP A 91 -9.58 10.57 9.16
CA ASP A 91 -9.61 10.92 10.58
C ASP A 91 -10.79 10.26 11.32
N ASP A 92 -10.48 9.48 12.36
CA ASP A 92 -11.45 8.76 13.21
C ASP A 92 -12.59 8.03 12.46
N GLY A 93 -12.26 7.40 11.32
CA GLY A 93 -13.23 6.69 10.48
C GLY A 93 -13.99 7.56 9.48
N ASN A 94 -13.67 8.86 9.40
CA ASN A 94 -14.15 9.76 8.36
C ASN A 94 -13.11 9.82 7.23
N VAL A 95 -13.55 9.51 6.02
CA VAL A 95 -12.70 9.53 4.82
C VAL A 95 -13.16 10.68 3.92
N GLN A 96 -12.25 11.59 3.60
CA GLN A 96 -12.48 12.62 2.60
C GLN A 96 -11.78 12.25 1.29
N LEU A 97 -12.53 12.27 0.20
CA LEU A 97 -12.04 11.93 -1.13
C LEU A 97 -12.35 13.05 -2.12
N ARG A 98 -11.42 13.32 -3.01
CA ARG A 98 -11.69 14.08 -4.24
C ARG A 98 -12.01 13.08 -5.33
N TYR A 99 -13.20 13.16 -5.91
CA TYR A 99 -13.63 12.26 -6.98
C TYR A 99 -14.08 13.05 -8.20
N GLN A 100 -13.52 12.71 -9.37
CA GLN A 100 -13.94 13.23 -10.66
C GLN A 100 -14.39 12.08 -11.55
N GLY A 101 -15.55 12.21 -12.19
CA GLY A 101 -16.02 11.25 -13.17
C GLY A 101 -17.50 10.91 -13.06
N PRO A 102 -17.93 9.81 -13.72
CA PRO A 102 -19.34 9.39 -13.75
C PRO A 102 -19.96 9.16 -12.34
N PRO A 103 -21.17 9.67 -12.06
CA PRO A 103 -21.84 9.51 -10.76
C PRO A 103 -22.04 8.05 -10.31
N LYS A 104 -22.17 7.12 -11.27
CA LYS A 104 -22.34 5.68 -10.99
C LYS A 104 -21.10 5.07 -10.33
N ILE A 105 -19.91 5.59 -10.62
CA ILE A 105 -18.65 5.11 -10.04
C ILE A 105 -18.46 5.73 -8.66
N LYS A 106 -18.80 7.02 -8.49
CA LYS A 106 -18.81 7.70 -7.17
C LYS A 106 -19.54 6.87 -6.11
N PHE A 107 -20.71 6.37 -6.47
CA PHE A 107 -21.52 5.50 -5.60
C PHE A 107 -20.83 4.16 -5.28
N GLY A 108 -20.18 3.53 -6.27
CA GLY A 108 -19.46 2.27 -6.07
C GLY A 108 -18.26 2.42 -5.12
N ILE A 109 -17.53 3.52 -5.22
CA ILE A 109 -16.39 3.85 -4.32
C ILE A 109 -16.89 4.04 -2.89
N GLU A 110 -17.97 4.78 -2.71
CA GLU A 110 -18.57 5.00 -1.39
C GLU A 110 -18.98 3.68 -0.73
N LEU A 111 -19.61 2.78 -1.50
CA LEU A 111 -20.05 1.48 -1.02
C LEU A 111 -18.87 0.57 -0.64
N ALA A 112 -17.83 0.54 -1.47
CA ALA A 112 -16.63 -0.27 -1.22
C ALA A 112 -15.91 0.15 0.07
N LEU A 113 -15.84 1.47 0.34
CA LEU A 113 -15.24 1.95 1.58
C LEU A 113 -16.11 1.68 2.80
N LYS A 114 -17.44 1.81 2.67
CA LYS A 114 -18.39 1.51 3.76
C LYS A 114 -18.48 0.02 4.12
N ASP A 115 -17.96 -0.89 3.28
CA ASP A 115 -17.87 -2.31 3.60
C ASP A 115 -16.82 -2.57 4.72
N ASN A 116 -15.87 -1.63 4.91
CA ASN A 116 -14.96 -1.67 6.03
C ASN A 116 -15.65 -1.15 7.30
N ALA A 117 -15.74 -2.02 8.33
CA ALA A 117 -16.39 -1.72 9.61
C ALA A 117 -15.79 -0.53 10.37
N LEU A 118 -14.58 -0.08 10.02
CA LEU A 118 -13.92 1.08 10.61
C LEU A 118 -14.31 2.41 9.93
N VAL A 119 -14.89 2.36 8.72
CA VAL A 119 -15.37 3.55 8.00
C VAL A 119 -16.75 3.95 8.53
N LYS A 120 -16.80 5.08 9.22
CA LYS A 120 -18.04 5.68 9.73
C LYS A 120 -18.70 6.58 8.69
N LYS A 121 -17.89 7.31 7.91
CA LYS A 121 -18.37 8.30 6.96
C LYS A 121 -17.43 8.43 5.76
N VAL A 122 -17.99 8.63 4.58
CA VAL A 122 -17.27 9.01 3.37
C VAL A 122 -17.84 10.33 2.88
N GLU A 123 -16.98 11.32 2.70
CA GLU A 123 -17.31 12.62 2.14
C GLU A 123 -16.53 12.85 0.85
N PHE A 124 -17.24 13.34 -0.17
CA PHE A 124 -16.62 13.74 -1.42
C PHE A 124 -16.47 15.25 -1.46
N VAL A 125 -15.24 15.73 -1.58
CA VAL A 125 -14.90 17.14 -1.74
C VAL A 125 -14.62 17.45 -3.21
N ASP A 126 -15.01 18.64 -3.65
CA ASP A 126 -14.85 19.11 -5.02
C ASP A 126 -13.46 19.76 -5.27
#